data_AF-A0A932FEZ2-F1
#
_entry.id   AF-A0A932FEZ2-F1
#
_cell.length_a   1.000
_cell.length_b   1.000
_cell.length_c   1.000
_cell.angle_alpha   90.00
_cell.angle_beta   90.00
_cell.angle_gamma   90.00
#
_symmetry.space_group_name_H-M   'P 1'
#
loop_
_entity.id
_entity.type
_entity.pdbx_description
1 polymer ?
#
loop_
_entity_poly.entity_id
_entity_poly.type
_entity_poly.pdbx_seq_one_letter_code
_entity_poly.pdbx_strand_id
1 'polypeptide(L)'
;MELLARIALVRAELRLPAALIASYLGAVHQLELSAGAIVGALHRVAVAGSAFQTQVQTAIRASPRVQADETGLRQEGCMATGGASAPTVSGCTCMEAGPKRGWTRSWAVGRARRQTRSPGC
;
A
#
# COMPACT_ATOMS: atom_id res chain seq x y z
N MET A 1 -18.39 3.89 -16.33
CA MET A 1 -18.18 3.99 -14.86
C MET A 1 -18.30 2.65 -14.15
N GLU A 2 -19.06 1.68 -14.69
CA GLU A 2 -19.32 0.40 -14.02
C GLU A 2 -18.06 -0.43 -13.67
N LEU A 3 -17.08 -0.52 -14.58
CA LEU A 3 -15.85 -1.28 -14.32
C LEU A 3 -15.05 -0.73 -13.11
N LEU A 4 -14.89 0.59 -13.00
CA LEU A 4 -14.18 1.22 -11.89
C LEU A 4 -14.89 0.96 -10.56
N ALA A 5 -16.22 1.07 -10.56
CA ALA A 5 -17.05 0.76 -9.40
C ALA A 5 -16.91 -0.71 -8.99
N ARG A 6 -16.92 -1.64 -9.94
CA ARG A 6 -16.74 -3.07 -9.68
C ARG A 6 -15.35 -3.38 -9.12
N ILE A 7 -14.29 -2.81 -9.70
CA ILE A 7 -12.90 -2.96 -9.21
C ILE A 7 -12.78 -2.44 -7.77
N ALA A 8 -13.36 -1.27 -7.48
CA ALA A 8 -13.37 -0.71 -6.13
C ALA A 8 -14.16 -1.59 -5.16
N LEU A 9 -15.32 -2.10 -5.57
CA LEU A 9 -16.17 -2.96 -4.76
C LEU A 9 -15.45 -4.25 -4.34
N VAL A 10 -14.85 -4.97 -5.29
CA VAL A 10 -14.13 -6.22 -4.95
C VAL A 10 -12.89 -5.95 -4.10
N ARG A 11 -12.27 -4.76 -4.24
CA ARG A 11 -11.17 -4.34 -3.38
C ARG A 11 -11.62 -4.01 -1.95
N ALA A 12 -12.79 -3.41 -1.79
CA ALA A 12 -13.33 -2.98 -0.51
C ALA A 12 -13.97 -4.14 0.28
N GLU A 13 -14.88 -4.88 -0.36
CA GLU A 13 -15.68 -5.92 0.27
C GLU A 13 -14.88 -7.22 0.47
N LEU A 14 -14.22 -7.71 -0.60
CA LEU A 14 -13.44 -8.95 -0.54
C LEU A 14 -11.98 -8.73 -0.14
N ARG A 15 -11.56 -7.48 0.02
CA ARG A 15 -10.18 -7.09 0.39
C ARG A 15 -9.10 -7.70 -0.52
N LEU A 16 -9.44 -8.03 -1.77
CA LEU A 16 -8.53 -8.73 -2.68
C LEU A 16 -7.29 -7.89 -3.02
N PRO A 17 -6.08 -8.50 -3.00
CA PRO A 17 -4.88 -7.87 -3.54
C PRO A 17 -5.01 -7.69 -5.06
N ALA A 18 -4.30 -6.71 -5.63
CA ALA A 18 -4.40 -6.34 -7.04
C ALA A 18 -4.18 -7.53 -8.01
N ALA A 19 -3.29 -8.46 -7.66
CA ALA A 19 -3.06 -9.67 -8.45
C ALA A 19 -4.31 -10.57 -8.54
N LEU A 20 -5.02 -10.76 -7.43
CA LEU A 20 -6.25 -11.57 -7.43
C LEU A 20 -7.41 -10.85 -8.11
N ILE A 21 -7.45 -9.51 -8.06
CA ILE A 21 -8.41 -8.74 -8.85
C ILE A 21 -8.15 -8.94 -10.35
N ALA A 22 -6.89 -8.89 -10.79
CA ALA A 22 -6.54 -9.15 -12.19
C ALA A 22 -6.99 -10.55 -12.63
N SER A 23 -6.68 -11.59 -11.83
CA SER A 23 -7.11 -12.96 -12.11
C SER A 23 -8.63 -13.12 -12.16
N TYR A 24 -9.36 -12.47 -11.25
CA TYR A 24 -10.82 -12.48 -11.25
C TYR A 24 -11.40 -11.83 -12.52
N LEU A 25 -10.86 -10.68 -12.93
CA LEU A 25 -11.32 -9.96 -14.12
C LEU A 25 -11.01 -10.75 -15.40
N GLY A 26 -9.86 -11.40 -15.48
CA GLY A 26 -9.53 -12.30 -16.59
C GLY A 26 -10.47 -13.52 -16.65
N ALA A 27 -10.73 -14.16 -15.51
CA ALA A 27 -11.57 -15.37 -15.45
C ALA A 27 -13.05 -15.09 -15.74
N VAL A 28 -13.62 -14.04 -15.15
CA VAL A 28 -15.06 -13.76 -15.21
C VAL A 28 -15.44 -12.85 -16.36
N HIS A 29 -14.59 -11.86 -16.66
CA HIS A 29 -14.89 -10.80 -17.62
C HIS A 29 -13.98 -10.83 -18.85
N GLN A 30 -13.08 -11.82 -18.97
CA GLN A 30 -12.12 -11.97 -20.07
C GLN A 30 -11.28 -10.71 -20.30
N LEU A 31 -10.99 -9.98 -19.22
CA LEU A 31 -10.29 -8.71 -19.25
C LEU A 31 -8.92 -8.82 -18.61
N GLU A 32 -7.89 -8.72 -19.45
CA GLU A 32 -6.49 -8.70 -19.03
C GLU A 32 -6.06 -7.29 -18.63
N LEU A 33 -5.81 -7.06 -17.34
CA LEU A 33 -5.31 -5.80 -16.80
C LEU A 33 -4.01 -6.02 -16.04
N SER A 34 -3.07 -5.11 -16.22
CA SER A 34 -1.87 -5.08 -15.39
C SER A 34 -2.21 -4.65 -13.96
N ALA A 35 -1.40 -5.08 -12.99
CA ALA A 35 -1.53 -4.63 -11.61
C ALA A 35 -1.45 -3.09 -11.49
N GLY A 36 -0.60 -2.44 -12.30
CA GLY A 36 -0.49 -0.99 -12.34
C GLY A 36 -1.77 -0.30 -12.84
N ALA A 37 -2.46 -0.88 -13.83
CA ALA A 37 -3.74 -0.37 -14.30
C ALA A 37 -4.82 -0.45 -13.22
N ILE A 38 -4.86 -1.55 -12.45
CA ILE A 38 -5.78 -1.72 -11.32
C ILE A 38 -5.48 -0.71 -10.21
N VAL A 39 -4.21 -0.53 -9.85
CA VAL A 39 -3.80 0.46 -8.83
C VAL A 39 -4.16 1.87 -9.30
N GLY A 40 -3.89 2.21 -10.56
CA GLY A 40 -4.27 3.51 -11.13
C GLY A 40 -5.78 3.74 -11.13
N ALA A 41 -6.57 2.70 -11.44
CA ALA A 41 -8.03 2.75 -11.37
C ALA A 41 -8.52 3.02 -9.93
N LEU A 42 -7.98 2.31 -8.94
CA LEU A 42 -8.30 2.50 -7.53
C LEU A 42 -7.89 3.90 -7.04
N HIS A 43 -6.75 4.42 -7.50
CA HIS A 43 -6.32 5.78 -7.17
C HIS A 43 -7.33 6.83 -7.67
N ARG A 44 -7.87 6.68 -8.88
CA ARG A 44 -8.91 7.58 -9.42
C ARG A 44 -10.17 7.55 -8.56
N VAL A 45 -10.60 6.37 -8.12
CA VAL A 45 -11.76 6.24 -7.21
C VAL A 45 -11.48 6.89 -5.86
N ALA A 46 -10.27 6.71 -5.30
CA ALA A 46 -9.86 7.34 -4.04
C ALA A 46 -9.87 8.87 -4.14
N VAL A 47 -9.33 9.43 -5.24
CA VAL A 47 -9.35 10.87 -5.50
C VAL A 47 -10.79 11.38 -5.58
N ALA A 48 -11.67 10.69 -6.31
CA ALA A 48 -13.07 11.07 -6.43
C ALA A 48 -13.83 11.01 -5.09
N GLY A 49 -13.48 10.07 -4.20
CA GLY A 49 -14.10 9.91 -2.88
C GLY A 49 -13.50 10.76 -1.77
N SER A 50 -12.38 11.46 -2.01
CA SER A 50 -11.60 12.16 -0.97
C SER A 50 -12.41 13.22 -0.19
N ALA A 51 -13.23 14.00 -0.89
CA ALA A 51 -14.09 15.02 -0.26
C ALA A 51 -15.12 14.38 0.67
N PHE A 52 -15.77 13.30 0.23
CA PHE A 52 -16.73 12.56 1.05
C PHE A 52 -16.07 11.90 2.25
N GLN A 53 -14.89 11.30 2.06
CA GLN A 53 -14.10 10.72 3.14
C GLN A 53 -13.72 11.77 4.20
N THR A 54 -13.37 12.98 3.78
CA THR A 54 -13.12 14.10 4.70
C THR A 54 -14.36 14.49 5.48
N GLN A 55 -15.52 14.60 4.81
CA GLN A 55 -16.79 14.92 5.47
C GLN A 55 -17.17 13.88 6.53
N VAL A 56 -17.07 12.59 6.19
CA VAL A 56 -17.35 11.50 7.12
C VAL A 56 -16.37 11.53 8.30
N GLN A 57 -15.08 11.75 8.06
CA GLN A 57 -14.09 11.83 9.13
C GLN A 57 -14.38 13.01 10.09
N THR A 58 -14.75 14.17 9.56
CA THR A 58 -15.15 15.33 10.37
C THR A 58 -16.39 15.01 11.21
N ALA A 59 -17.41 14.38 10.62
CA ALA A 59 -18.63 13.99 11.33
C ALA A 59 -18.36 12.97 12.46
N ILE A 60 -17.50 11.97 12.20
CA ILE A 60 -17.07 11.01 13.22
C ILE A 60 -16.38 11.74 14.38
N ARG A 61 -15.44 12.65 14.10
CA ARG A 61 -14.70 13.39 15.14
C ARG A 61 -15.57 14.37 15.93
N ALA A 62 -16.67 14.84 15.36
CA ALA A 62 -17.65 15.67 16.05
C ALA A 62 -18.57 14.85 16.99
N SER A 63 -18.52 13.52 16.93
CA SER A 63 -19.40 12.67 17.73
C SER A 63 -18.97 12.67 19.22
N PRO A 64 -19.91 12.74 20.18
CA PRO A 64 -19.59 12.75 21.62
C PRO A 64 -18.82 11.52 22.12
N ARG A 65 -18.91 10.41 21.39
CA ARG A 65 -18.14 9.19 21.63
C ARG A 65 -17.66 8.66 20.28
N VAL A 66 -16.38 8.30 20.21
CA VAL A 66 -15.77 7.63 19.07
C VAL A 66 -15.13 6.35 19.57
N GLN A 67 -15.55 5.21 19.03
CA GLN A 67 -14.89 3.93 19.24
C GLN A 67 -13.96 3.70 18.06
N ALA A 68 -12.65 3.68 18.34
CA ALA A 68 -11.66 3.31 17.36
C ALA A 68 -11.31 1.83 17.56
N ASP A 69 -11.44 1.03 16.50
CA ASP A 69 -10.92 -0.32 16.49
C ASP A 69 -9.40 -0.25 16.30
N GLU A 70 -8.65 -0.90 17.19
CA GLU A 70 -7.18 -0.96 17.15
C GLU A 70 -6.67 -1.94 16.08
N THR A 71 -7.38 -2.09 14.96
CA THR A 71 -6.79 -2.74 13.79
C THR A 71 -5.71 -1.82 13.21
N GLY A 72 -4.50 -1.94 13.74
CA GLY A 72 -3.31 -1.25 13.26
C GLY A 72 -3.00 -1.58 11.81
N LEU A 73 -3.50 -0.77 10.89
CA LEU A 73 -3.08 -0.78 9.50
C LEU A 73 -1.64 -0.29 9.43
N ARG A 74 -0.73 -1.16 8.98
CA ARG A 74 0.63 -0.77 8.65
C ARG A 74 0.61 0.07 7.39
N GLN A 75 0.70 1.38 7.53
CA GLN A 75 1.12 2.24 6.43
C GLN A 75 2.64 2.04 6.30
N GLU A 76 3.08 1.43 5.20
CA GLU A 76 4.50 1.12 4.90
C GLU A 76 5.19 0.04 5.75
N GLY A 77 4.45 -0.79 6.49
CA GLY A 77 5.05 -1.86 7.30
C GLY A 77 5.35 -1.48 8.75
N CYS A 78 5.24 -0.20 9.12
CA CYS A 78 5.45 0.27 10.49
C CYS A 78 4.19 0.13 11.36
N MET A 79 4.36 -0.37 12.58
CA MET A 79 3.32 -0.26 13.61
C MET A 79 3.36 1.16 14.18
N ALA A 80 2.24 1.88 14.10
CA ALA A 80 2.03 3.04 14.96
C ALA A 80 1.75 2.52 16.38
N THR A 81 2.78 2.39 17.20
CA THR A 81 2.60 2.19 18.64
C THR A 81 2.14 3.51 19.26
N GLY A 82 0.83 3.64 19.46
CA GLY A 82 0.28 4.52 20.50
C GLY A 82 -0.70 5.59 20.03
N GLY A 83 -1.94 5.48 20.54
CA GLY A 83 -2.85 6.59 20.80
C GLY A 83 -3.47 7.29 19.59
N ALA A 84 -4.71 7.78 19.76
CA ALA A 84 -5.47 8.54 18.77
C ALA A 84 -4.89 9.95 18.48
N SER A 85 -3.62 10.02 18.10
CA SER A 85 -2.93 11.24 17.67
C SER A 85 -2.34 11.01 16.28
N ALA A 86 -2.58 11.96 15.36
CA ALA A 86 -2.10 11.89 13.98
C ALA A 86 -0.56 11.71 13.92
N PRO A 87 -0.02 10.93 12.96
CA PRO A 87 1.43 10.79 12.86
C PRO A 87 2.04 12.06 12.28
N THR A 88 2.81 12.77 13.11
CA THR A 88 3.87 13.67 12.64
C THR A 88 4.96 12.79 12.02
N VAL A 89 5.23 12.96 10.73
CA VAL A 89 6.35 12.36 10.01
C VAL A 89 7.66 12.99 10.51
N SER A 90 8.14 12.59 11.69
CA SER A 90 9.44 13.06 12.18
C SER A 90 10.17 12.04 13.05
N GLY A 91 9.75 10.77 13.05
CA GLY A 91 10.34 9.77 13.95
C GLY A 91 10.23 8.33 13.45
N CYS A 92 10.47 8.08 12.16
CA CYS A 92 10.72 6.71 11.71
C CYS A 92 12.20 6.38 11.94
N THR A 93 12.53 5.78 13.09
CA THR A 93 13.82 5.11 13.25
C THR A 93 13.75 3.77 12.50
N CYS A 94 14.34 3.74 11.30
CA CYS A 94 14.67 2.50 10.63
C CYS A 94 15.58 1.68 11.56
N MET A 95 15.08 0.56 12.06
CA MET A 95 15.89 -0.39 12.83
C MET A 95 16.96 -0.96 11.86
N GLU A 96 18.21 -0.57 12.05
CA GLU A 96 19.37 -1.02 11.28
C GLU A 96 19.42 -2.56 11.22
N ALA A 97 19.30 -3.11 10.02
CA ALA A 97 19.58 -4.52 9.79
C ALA A 97 21.09 -4.75 9.94
N GLY A 98 21.49 -5.30 11.09
CA GLY A 98 22.85 -5.77 11.34
C GLY A 98 23.35 -6.77 10.27
N PRO A 99 24.68 -6.91 10.10
CA PRO A 99 25.28 -7.47 8.90
C PRO A 99 25.00 -8.98 8.78
N LYS A 100 24.17 -9.37 7.80
CA LYS A 100 24.00 -10.78 7.43
C LYS A 100 25.25 -11.27 6.68
N ARG A 101 26.09 -12.01 7.40
CA ARG A 101 27.16 -12.83 6.82
C ARG A 101 26.53 -13.91 5.95
N GLY A 102 26.98 -13.98 4.69
CA GLY A 102 27.08 -15.20 3.89
C GLY A 102 25.78 -15.80 3.35
N TRP A 103 25.70 -15.86 2.02
CA TRP A 103 25.59 -17.08 1.19
C TRP A 103 24.86 -16.71 -0.10
N THR A 104 25.59 -16.30 -1.13
CA THR A 104 25.08 -16.20 -2.51
C THR A 104 25.67 -17.35 -3.32
N ARG A 105 24.80 -18.23 -3.81
CA ARG A 105 25.17 -19.21 -4.83
C ARG A 105 25.37 -18.46 -6.15
N SER A 106 26.55 -18.65 -6.70
CA SER A 106 27.01 -18.20 -8.01
C SER A 106 26.17 -18.83 -9.14
N TRP A 107 25.69 -17.98 -10.04
CA TRP A 107 25.58 -18.29 -11.48
C TRP A 107 26.11 -17.06 -12.22
N ALA A 108 27.23 -17.23 -12.91
CA ALA A 108 27.95 -16.19 -13.62
C ALA A 108 27.56 -16.16 -15.11
N VAL A 109 27.36 -14.98 -15.70
CA VAL A 109 27.79 -14.67 -17.08
C VAL A 109 28.06 -13.16 -17.23
N GLY A 110 29.35 -12.82 -17.37
CA GLY A 110 29.91 -11.77 -18.24
C GLY A 110 29.28 -10.36 -18.31
N ARG A 111 29.84 -9.41 -17.55
CA ARG A 111 30.48 -8.18 -18.09
C ARG A 111 30.98 -7.30 -16.94
N ALA A 112 32.21 -6.81 -17.10
CA ALA A 112 32.90 -5.92 -16.17
C ALA A 112 32.06 -4.67 -15.84
N ARG A 113 31.81 -4.42 -14.54
CA ARG A 113 31.55 -3.07 -14.04
C ARG A 113 32.44 -2.80 -12.83
N ARG A 114 33.27 -1.79 -13.06
CA ARG A 114 34.14 -1.07 -12.14
C ARG A 114 33.36 -0.76 -10.86
N GLN A 115 33.88 -1.20 -9.71
CA GLN A 115 33.41 -0.76 -8.40
C GLN A 115 33.86 0.69 -8.21
N THR A 116 32.91 1.62 -8.15
CA THR A 116 33.13 2.92 -7.56
C THR A 116 32.32 2.97 -6.28
N ARG A 117 33.03 2.89 -5.15
CA ARG A 117 32.53 3.33 -3.85
C ARG A 117 32.18 4.82 -3.97
N SER A 118 30.96 5.20 -3.67
CA SER A 118 30.67 6.57 -3.24
C SER A 118 30.52 6.59 -1.72
N PRO A 119 31.14 7.56 -1.04
CA PRO A 119 31.06 7.72 0.40
C PRO A 119 29.68 8.28 0.79
N GLY A 120 29.23 7.92 1.99
CA GLY A 120 27.95 8.35 2.52
C GLY A 120 27.86 9.85 2.80
N CYS A 121 26.62 10.34 2.73
CA CYS A 121 25.90 11.10 3.76
C CYS A 121 24.40 10.88 3.46
#